data_AF-W8BVY5-F1
#
_entry.id   AF-W8BVY5-F1
#
_cell.length_a   1.000
_cell.length_b   1.000
_cell.length_c   1.000
_cell.angle_alpha   90.00
_cell.angle_beta   90.00
_cell.angle_gamma   90.00
#
_symmetry.space_group_name_H-M   'P 1'
#
loop_
_entity.id
_entity.type
_entity.pdbx_description
1 polymer ?
#
loop_
_entity_poly.entity_id
_entity_poly.type
_entity_poly.pdbx_seq_one_letter_code
_entity_poly.pdbx_strand_id
1 'polypeptide(L)'
;MTNISVFFFIDGISTAQLQIRNKTIINCWSFLLLKSHLIVYFSIGFVNYKQHSSLSTARKCSKDIIKIFALMAKMLCPRTVRILVLVIAKVHLLKAITCDHFNLPEPKHYEDLSQKVCEIAEQVDAHVNLIYSSLGNAKDDNLHDLGEELLHCMSRLPSYKLQFEEFKLELHRNYSTLSVFTLAGSDSTHLRRIIHMLNTKQPYKELQKYIFVWRNAREQDMQQLFKAIWDKQILNAIVVKGANSVYTFEPFTTTGFLVRQWLTGEPYFYDKLKNLHHFQLRISMFKDFLRAIPKSSSQLGYTGVDGLMASSIVSQLNATVQYVMPEDNENYGACLENGSYTGVLRDLLGGRTHVNFNAQFVLPCVAERIET
;
A
#
# COMPACT_ATOMS: atom_id res chain seq x y z
N MET A 1 10.91 -17.13 55.97
CA MET A 1 11.75 -15.92 55.85
C MET A 1 12.46 -16.01 54.52
N THR A 2 12.12 -15.13 53.57
CA THR A 2 12.65 -15.16 52.20
C THR A 2 13.41 -13.86 52.00
N ASN A 3 14.72 -13.93 51.80
CA ASN A 3 15.54 -12.76 51.52
C ASN A 3 15.32 -12.31 50.07
N ILE A 4 15.01 -11.03 49.90
CA ILE A 4 14.92 -10.37 48.60
C ILE A 4 16.11 -9.42 48.54
N SER A 5 17.01 -9.65 47.59
CA SER A 5 18.11 -8.72 47.29
C SER A 5 17.78 -8.00 45.99
N VAL A 6 17.79 -6.67 46.02
CA VAL A 6 17.58 -5.81 44.85
C VAL A 6 18.86 -5.00 44.63
N PHE A 7 19.42 -5.04 43.43
CA PHE A 7 20.54 -4.19 43.03
C PHE A 7 20.03 -3.06 42.14
N PHE A 8 20.57 -1.86 42.33
CA PHE A 8 20.33 -0.70 41.47
C PHE A 8 21.61 -0.37 40.70
N PHE A 9 21.47 -0.16 39.39
CA PHE A 9 22.43 0.57 38.58
C PHE A 9 21.70 1.75 37.93
N ILE A 10 22.37 2.89 37.86
CA ILE A 10 21.88 4.11 37.23
C ILE A 10 22.55 4.21 35.85
N ASP A 11 21.70 4.47 34.86
CA ASP A 11 21.92 4.65 33.41
C ASP A 11 21.83 3.40 32.52
N GLY A 12 20.78 3.39 31.69
CA GLY A 12 20.50 2.39 30.65
C GLY A 12 19.45 1.35 31.07
N ILE A 13 18.46 1.11 30.19
CA ILE A 13 17.30 0.21 30.37
C ILE A 13 17.70 -1.07 31.14
N SER A 14 17.12 -1.26 32.33
CA SER A 14 17.35 -2.45 33.15
C SER A 14 16.14 -3.38 33.11
N THR A 15 16.36 -4.65 32.77
CA THR A 15 15.38 -5.73 32.94
C THR A 15 15.66 -6.48 34.25
N ALA A 16 14.61 -6.71 35.06
CA ALA A 16 14.69 -7.52 36.26
C ALA A 16 13.86 -8.80 36.08
N GLN A 17 14.46 -9.96 36.37
CA GLN A 17 13.75 -11.24 36.38
C GLN A 17 13.37 -11.63 37.82
N LEU A 18 12.11 -12.02 38.01
CA LEU A 18 11.60 -12.52 39.28
C LEU A 18 11.34 -14.02 39.14
N GLN A 19 12.04 -14.83 39.93
CA GLN A 19 11.86 -16.29 39.94
C GLN A 19 11.11 -16.72 41.21
N ILE A 20 9.92 -17.27 41.05
CA ILE A 20 9.14 -17.84 42.16
C ILE A 20 8.83 -19.30 41.82
N ARG A 21 9.34 -20.24 42.64
CA ARG A 21 9.13 -21.71 42.63
C ARG A 21 8.69 -22.31 41.27
N ASN A 22 9.67 -22.81 40.52
CA ASN A 22 9.53 -23.60 39.29
C ASN A 22 8.70 -22.98 38.15
N LYS A 23 8.48 -21.66 38.15
CA LYS A 23 7.94 -20.93 37.00
C LYS A 23 8.77 -19.67 36.73
N THR A 24 9.28 -19.57 35.52
CA THR A 24 9.97 -18.37 35.04
C THR A 24 8.90 -17.41 34.50
N ILE A 25 8.75 -16.25 35.15
CA ILE A 25 7.90 -15.17 34.67
C ILE A 25 8.85 -14.11 34.09
N ILE A 26 8.76 -13.86 32.78
CA ILE A 26 9.51 -12.77 32.15
C ILE A 26 8.62 -11.53 32.22
N ASN A 27 8.94 -10.61 33.14
CA ASN A 27 8.34 -9.28 33.17
C ASN A 27 9.27 -8.30 32.45
N CYS A 28 8.79 -7.68 31.36
CA CYS A 28 9.47 -6.53 30.76
C CYS A 28 8.90 -5.25 31.38
N TRP A 29 9.78 -4.45 31.99
CA TRP A 29 9.45 -3.16 32.55
C TRP A 29 10.00 -2.07 31.63
N SER A 30 9.19 -1.07 31.33
CA SER A 30 9.63 0.12 30.62
C SER A 30 9.25 1.34 31.45
N PHE A 31 10.22 2.16 31.82
CA PHE A 31 10.00 3.41 32.54
C PHE A 31 10.18 4.57 31.56
N LEU A 32 9.22 5.50 31.54
CA LEU A 32 9.37 6.76 30.83
C LEU A 32 9.33 7.90 31.86
N LEU A 33 10.46 8.59 32.02
CA LEU A 33 10.59 9.75 32.90
C LEU A 33 10.32 11.01 32.10
N LEU A 34 9.15 11.61 32.30
CA LEU A 34 8.85 12.98 31.87
C LEU A 34 8.99 13.89 33.09
N LYS A 35 9.68 15.03 32.90
CA LYS A 35 10.40 15.91 33.85
C LYS A 35 9.75 16.33 35.19
N SER A 36 8.61 15.78 35.61
CA SER A 36 8.04 16.01 36.95
C SER A 36 7.04 14.94 37.40
N HIS A 37 6.78 13.88 36.61
CA HIS A 37 5.86 12.81 36.98
C HIS A 37 6.40 11.44 36.57
N LEU A 38 6.54 10.54 37.53
CA LEU A 38 6.82 9.13 37.26
C LEU A 38 5.52 8.47 36.76
N ILE A 39 5.45 8.20 35.46
CA ILE A 39 4.38 7.39 34.87
C ILE A 39 4.93 5.97 34.73
N VAL A 40 4.37 5.04 35.53
CA VAL A 40 4.74 3.63 35.48
C VAL A 40 3.76 2.91 34.56
N TYR A 41 4.26 2.39 33.44
CA TYR A 41 3.48 1.52 32.55
C TYR A 41 3.71 0.06 32.93
N PHE A 42 2.62 -0.69 33.06
CA PHE A 42 2.68 -2.14 33.27
C PHE A 42 2.21 -2.83 31.99
N SER A 43 3.08 -3.63 31.39
CA SER A 43 2.70 -4.57 30.34
C SER A 43 3.02 -5.98 30.83
N ILE A 44 2.00 -6.84 30.86
CA ILE A 44 2.16 -8.24 31.25
C ILE A 44 2.10 -9.06 29.96
N GLY A 45 3.25 -9.54 29.50
CA GLY A 45 3.33 -10.50 28.41
C GLY A 45 3.22 -11.92 28.94
N PHE A 46 2.31 -12.72 28.39
CA PHE A 46 2.25 -14.16 28.69
C PHE A 46 3.08 -14.91 27.65
N VAL A 47 4.10 -15.66 28.10
CA VAL A 47 4.83 -16.60 27.26
C VAL A 47 4.09 -17.94 27.28
N ASN A 48 3.74 -18.44 26.10
CA ASN A 48 2.92 -19.62 25.92
C ASN A 48 3.69 -20.89 26.30
N TYR A 49 3.27 -21.60 27.34
CA TYR A 49 3.79 -22.92 27.69
C TYR A 49 2.74 -23.98 27.33
N LYS A 50 3.07 -24.86 26.39
CA LYS A 50 2.26 -26.04 26.05
C LYS A 50 2.11 -26.92 27.30
N GLN A 51 0.92 -26.97 27.88
CA GLN A 51 0.26 -28.22 28.32
C GLN A 51 -1.11 -27.92 28.95
N HIS A 52 -2.05 -28.83 28.69
CA HIS A 52 -3.43 -28.88 29.14
C HIS A 52 -3.71 -28.15 30.47
N SER A 53 -4.58 -27.16 30.43
CA SER A 53 -5.18 -26.66 31.66
C SER A 53 -6.68 -26.40 31.48
N SER A 54 -7.45 -27.09 32.31
CA SER A 54 -8.91 -26.98 32.39
C SER A 54 -9.34 -25.60 32.89
N LEU A 55 -10.61 -25.25 32.65
CA LEU A 55 -11.28 -23.99 33.03
C LEU A 55 -11.05 -23.55 34.49
N SER A 56 -10.73 -24.49 35.40
CA SER A 56 -10.40 -24.20 36.80
C SER A 56 -9.08 -23.42 36.97
N THR A 57 -8.14 -23.57 36.03
CA THR A 57 -6.81 -22.94 36.09
C THR A 57 -6.89 -21.45 35.74
N ALA A 58 -7.74 -21.09 34.76
CA ALA A 58 -8.01 -19.69 34.40
C ALA A 58 -8.69 -18.90 35.54
N ARG A 59 -9.67 -19.53 36.23
CA ARG A 59 -10.30 -18.93 37.42
C ARG A 59 -9.33 -18.74 38.59
N LYS A 60 -8.32 -19.62 38.71
CA LYS A 60 -7.28 -19.51 39.75
C LYS A 60 -6.30 -18.36 39.44
N CYS A 61 -5.85 -18.23 38.18
CA CYS A 61 -5.02 -17.10 37.75
C CYS A 61 -5.71 -15.74 37.95
N SER A 62 -7.00 -15.62 37.64
CA SER A 62 -7.76 -14.38 37.88
C SER A 62 -7.79 -13.99 39.36
N LYS A 63 -8.00 -14.95 40.28
CA LYS A 63 -7.99 -14.70 41.72
C LYS A 63 -6.61 -14.33 42.26
N ASP A 64 -5.56 -14.92 41.72
CA ASP A 64 -4.19 -14.63 42.15
C ASP A 64 -3.71 -13.26 41.66
N ILE A 65 -4.12 -12.82 40.45
CA ILE A 65 -3.88 -11.45 39.95
C ILE A 65 -4.56 -10.42 40.85
N ILE A 66 -5.84 -10.64 41.21
CA ILE A 66 -6.57 -9.73 42.13
C ILE A 66 -5.87 -9.66 43.50
N LYS A 67 -5.35 -10.79 44.02
CA LYS A 67 -4.59 -10.80 45.28
C LYS A 67 -3.25 -10.04 45.17
N ILE A 68 -2.54 -10.16 44.05
CA ILE A 68 -1.28 -9.43 43.83
C ILE A 68 -1.55 -7.93 43.77
N PHE A 69 -2.61 -7.48 43.07
CA PHE A 69 -3.01 -6.08 43.06
C PHE A 69 -3.44 -5.57 44.45
N ALA A 70 -4.17 -6.37 45.23
CA ALA A 70 -4.55 -6.03 46.60
C ALA A 70 -3.34 -5.93 47.55
N LEU A 71 -2.30 -6.75 47.33
CA LEU A 71 -1.03 -6.68 48.07
C LEU A 71 -0.22 -5.45 47.69
N MET A 72 -0.12 -5.12 46.39
CA MET A 72 0.58 -3.92 45.93
C MET A 72 -0.10 -2.63 46.42
N ALA A 73 -1.44 -2.59 46.44
CA ALA A 73 -2.19 -1.47 47.00
C ALA A 73 -1.97 -1.30 48.51
N LYS A 74 -1.69 -2.37 49.25
CA LYS A 74 -1.36 -2.33 50.69
C LYS A 74 0.09 -1.92 50.98
N MET A 75 1.02 -2.12 50.04
CA MET A 75 2.42 -1.72 50.22
C MET A 75 2.67 -0.24 49.90
N LEU A 76 1.74 0.43 49.23
CA LEU A 76 1.84 1.86 48.95
C LEU A 76 1.36 2.66 50.19
N CYS A 77 2.32 3.32 50.84
CA CYS A 77 2.14 4.05 52.11
C CYS A 77 1.09 5.18 51.98
N PRO A 78 0.23 5.45 52.99
CA PRO A 78 -0.98 6.27 52.80
C PRO A 78 -0.75 7.79 52.64
N ARG A 79 0.50 8.29 52.69
CA ARG A 79 0.73 9.73 52.95
C ARG A 79 1.33 10.57 51.82
N THR A 80 1.69 10.03 50.65
CA THR A 80 2.30 10.89 49.62
C THR A 80 2.02 10.49 48.18
N VAL A 81 0.79 10.06 47.86
CA VAL A 81 0.43 9.75 46.48
C VAL A 81 -1.03 10.14 46.19
N ARG A 82 -1.25 11.43 45.87
CA ARG A 82 -2.37 11.82 45.01
C ARG A 82 -1.97 11.54 43.56
N ILE A 83 -1.78 10.27 43.21
CA ILE A 83 -1.76 9.85 41.82
C ILE A 83 -3.18 9.39 41.53
N LEU A 84 -3.85 10.16 40.69
CA LEU A 84 -5.09 9.78 40.04
C LEU A 84 -4.78 8.50 39.24
N VAL A 85 -5.04 7.33 39.83
CA VAL A 85 -5.02 6.06 39.10
C VAL A 85 -6.25 6.06 38.21
N LEU A 86 -6.17 6.78 37.10
CA LEU A 86 -7.07 6.65 35.98
C LEU A 86 -6.74 5.29 35.36
N VAL A 87 -7.32 4.23 35.93
CA VAL A 87 -7.40 2.94 35.28
C VAL A 87 -8.28 3.18 34.06
N ILE A 88 -7.67 3.57 32.94
CA ILE A 88 -8.26 3.34 31.63
C ILE A 88 -8.24 1.82 31.48
N ALA A 89 -9.22 1.18 32.10
CA ALA A 89 -9.71 -0.11 31.67
C ALA A 89 -10.41 0.15 30.32
N LYS A 90 -9.62 0.53 29.30
CA LYS A 90 -9.78 -0.09 28.00
C LYS A 90 -9.48 -1.55 28.27
N VAL A 91 -10.52 -2.24 28.73
CA VAL A 91 -10.78 -3.59 28.31
C VAL A 91 -10.75 -3.49 26.80
N HIS A 92 -9.54 -3.62 26.22
CA HIS A 92 -9.42 -4.31 24.97
C HIS A 92 -10.10 -5.62 25.29
N LEU A 93 -11.36 -5.68 24.86
CA LEU A 93 -12.11 -6.89 24.63
C LEU A 93 -11.35 -7.62 23.51
N LEU A 94 -10.11 -8.02 23.78
CA LEU A 94 -9.57 -9.28 23.34
C LEU A 94 -10.57 -10.27 23.92
N LYS A 95 -11.65 -10.51 23.15
CA LYS A 95 -12.19 -11.84 23.05
C LYS A 95 -10.96 -12.73 23.02
N ALA A 96 -10.80 -13.51 24.08
CA ALA A 96 -9.98 -14.69 24.03
C ALA A 96 -10.48 -15.44 22.80
N ILE A 97 -9.77 -15.27 21.68
CA ILE A 97 -9.80 -16.23 20.60
C ILE A 97 -9.20 -17.44 21.29
N THR A 98 -10.07 -18.32 21.74
CA THR A 98 -9.67 -19.68 22.00
C THR A 98 -8.98 -20.11 20.72
N CYS A 99 -7.67 -20.38 20.80
CA CYS A 99 -7.02 -21.27 19.86
C CYS A 99 -7.60 -22.66 20.12
N ASP A 100 -8.89 -22.82 19.81
CA ASP A 100 -9.42 -24.12 19.51
C ASP A 100 -8.60 -24.63 18.33
N HIS A 101 -8.16 -25.88 18.43
CA HIS A 101 -7.66 -26.60 17.29
C HIS A 101 -8.73 -26.53 16.20
N PHE A 102 -8.58 -25.58 15.28
CA PHE A 102 -9.24 -25.63 14.00
C PHE A 102 -8.73 -26.91 13.34
N ASN A 103 -9.58 -27.94 13.34
CA ASN A 103 -9.51 -28.96 12.33
C ASN A 103 -9.65 -28.21 11.00
N LEU A 104 -8.51 -27.96 10.35
CA LEU A 104 -8.46 -27.30 9.06
C LEU A 104 -9.34 -28.12 8.11
N PRO A 105 -10.36 -27.50 7.50
CA PRO A 105 -11.14 -28.14 6.44
C PRO A 105 -10.18 -28.62 5.33
N GLU A 106 -10.56 -29.68 4.63
CA GLU A 106 -9.92 -30.17 3.41
C GLU A 106 -9.57 -29.05 2.42
N PRO A 107 -8.53 -29.22 1.57
CA PRO A 107 -7.95 -28.16 0.76
C PRO A 107 -9.02 -27.41 -0.03
N LYS A 108 -9.15 -26.13 0.32
CA LYS A 108 -10.23 -25.25 -0.10
C LYS A 108 -10.06 -24.84 -1.56
N HIS A 109 -11.18 -24.55 -2.21
CA HIS A 109 -11.33 -24.27 -3.64
C HIS A 109 -10.36 -23.19 -4.20
N TYR A 110 -9.67 -22.40 -3.36
CA TYR A 110 -8.83 -21.26 -3.74
C TYR A 110 -7.35 -21.35 -3.38
N GLU A 111 -6.88 -22.52 -2.93
CA GLU A 111 -5.49 -22.72 -2.46
C GLU A 111 -4.44 -22.27 -3.48
N ASP A 112 -4.67 -22.50 -4.78
CA ASP A 112 -3.74 -22.11 -5.84
C ASP A 112 -3.63 -20.59 -6.02
N LEU A 113 -4.75 -19.87 -5.82
CA LEU A 113 -4.82 -18.41 -5.91
C LEU A 113 -4.18 -17.76 -4.69
N SER A 114 -4.59 -18.17 -3.49
CA SER A 114 -4.08 -17.59 -2.24
C SER A 114 -2.58 -17.82 -2.11
N GLN A 115 -2.10 -19.04 -2.42
CA GLN A 115 -0.67 -19.35 -2.43
C GLN A 115 0.11 -18.48 -3.42
N LYS A 116 -0.41 -18.28 -4.64
CA LYS A 116 0.29 -17.45 -5.63
C LYS A 116 0.37 -15.98 -5.22
N VAL A 117 -0.70 -15.43 -4.67
CA VAL A 117 -0.72 -14.06 -4.18
C VAL A 117 0.25 -13.88 -3.00
N CYS A 118 0.33 -14.87 -2.11
CA CYS A 118 1.29 -14.89 -1.01
C CYS A 118 2.75 -14.97 -1.49
N GLU A 119 3.05 -15.82 -2.48
CA GLU A 119 4.36 -15.85 -3.14
C GLU A 119 4.75 -14.47 -3.71
N ILE A 120 3.80 -13.80 -4.38
CA ILE A 120 4.04 -12.45 -4.92
C ILE A 120 4.28 -11.44 -3.78
N ALA A 121 3.48 -11.50 -2.72
CA ALA A 121 3.60 -10.58 -1.59
C ALA A 121 4.95 -10.70 -0.86
N GLU A 122 5.46 -11.93 -0.71
CA GLU A 122 6.80 -12.19 -0.14
C GLU A 122 7.92 -11.60 -1.00
N GLN A 123 7.75 -11.51 -2.32
CA GLN A 123 8.75 -10.96 -3.24
C GLN A 123 8.72 -9.43 -3.36
N VAL A 124 7.58 -8.79 -3.13
CA VAL A 124 7.39 -7.34 -3.33
C VAL A 124 7.97 -6.50 -2.18
N ASP A 125 8.17 -7.10 -1.00
CA ASP A 125 8.68 -6.44 0.22
C ASP A 125 7.96 -5.11 0.54
N ALA A 126 6.63 -5.16 0.55
CA ALA A 126 5.79 -4.02 0.93
C ALA A 126 5.82 -3.79 2.45
N HIS A 127 5.77 -2.52 2.88
CA HIS A 127 5.72 -2.21 4.32
C HIS A 127 4.40 -2.66 4.95
N VAL A 128 3.32 -2.62 4.18
CA VAL A 128 1.99 -3.06 4.60
C VAL A 128 1.25 -3.71 3.43
N ASN A 129 0.61 -4.85 3.70
CA ASN A 129 -0.27 -5.55 2.79
C ASN A 129 -1.73 -5.28 3.21
N LEU A 130 -2.54 -4.76 2.30
CA LEU A 130 -3.94 -4.40 2.54
C LEU A 130 -4.85 -5.32 1.73
N ILE A 131 -5.57 -6.20 2.42
CA ILE A 131 -6.48 -7.16 1.80
C ILE A 131 -7.89 -6.55 1.81
N TYR A 132 -8.33 -6.08 0.66
CA TYR A 132 -9.67 -5.55 0.43
C TYR A 132 -10.62 -6.68 0.05
N SER A 133 -11.49 -7.06 0.98
CA SER A 133 -12.53 -8.06 0.77
C SER A 133 -13.90 -7.41 0.64
N SER A 134 -14.76 -7.93 -0.24
CA SER A 134 -16.17 -7.55 -0.29
C SER A 134 -16.95 -8.18 0.85
N LEU A 135 -17.81 -7.40 1.49
CA LEU A 135 -19.02 -7.89 2.14
C LEU A 135 -20.13 -8.02 1.09
N GLY A 136 -19.98 -8.93 0.15
CA GLY A 136 -21.08 -9.29 -0.74
C GLY A 136 -22.15 -10.05 0.03
N ASN A 137 -23.41 -9.64 -0.07
CA ASN A 137 -24.58 -10.33 0.49
C ASN A 137 -24.52 -11.86 0.28
N ALA A 138 -24.02 -12.62 1.27
CA ALA A 138 -24.20 -14.06 1.58
C ALA A 138 -24.40 -15.10 0.44
N LYS A 139 -24.14 -14.78 -0.83
CA LYS A 139 -24.37 -15.65 -1.98
C LYS A 139 -23.08 -16.07 -2.68
N ASP A 140 -21.96 -15.47 -2.32
CA ASP A 140 -20.64 -15.85 -2.82
C ASP A 140 -19.72 -16.12 -1.63
N ASP A 141 -20.12 -17.09 -0.79
CA ASP A 141 -19.40 -17.55 0.41
C ASP A 141 -17.91 -17.81 0.12
N ASN A 142 -17.63 -18.21 -1.12
CA ASN A 142 -16.32 -18.43 -1.70
C ASN A 142 -15.34 -17.25 -1.62
N LEU A 143 -15.80 -16.00 -1.74
CA LEU A 143 -14.90 -14.83 -1.65
C LEU A 143 -14.46 -14.55 -0.22
N HIS A 144 -15.34 -14.82 0.75
CA HIS A 144 -15.02 -14.63 2.15
C HIS A 144 -13.91 -15.60 2.57
N ASP A 145 -14.03 -16.87 2.15
CA ASP A 145 -13.02 -17.90 2.35
C ASP A 145 -11.67 -17.51 1.74
N LEU A 146 -11.65 -17.01 0.49
CA LEU A 146 -10.43 -16.52 -0.15
C LEU A 146 -9.78 -15.38 0.64
N GLY A 147 -10.57 -14.44 1.16
CA GLY A 147 -10.04 -13.34 1.98
C GLY A 147 -9.41 -13.82 3.29
N GLU A 148 -9.99 -14.83 3.94
CA GLU A 148 -9.42 -15.47 5.14
C GLU A 148 -8.17 -16.30 4.81
N GLU A 149 -8.15 -17.02 3.70
CA GLU A 149 -6.97 -17.76 3.22
C GLU A 149 -5.81 -16.82 2.93
N LEU A 150 -6.07 -15.70 2.24
CA LEU A 150 -5.05 -14.67 1.99
C LEU A 150 -4.50 -14.11 3.30
N LEU A 151 -5.37 -13.80 4.28
CA LEU A 151 -4.93 -13.32 5.58
C LEU A 151 -4.09 -14.38 6.32
N HIS A 152 -4.48 -15.65 6.21
CA HIS A 152 -3.75 -16.76 6.81
C HIS A 152 -2.37 -16.95 6.18
N CYS A 153 -2.26 -17.00 4.85
CA CYS A 153 -0.97 -17.19 4.19
C CYS A 153 -0.07 -15.96 4.33
N MET A 154 -0.63 -14.74 4.39
CA MET A 154 0.12 -13.51 4.65
C MET A 154 0.36 -13.22 6.13
N SER A 155 0.08 -14.17 7.04
CA SER A 155 0.21 -13.97 8.50
C SER A 155 1.63 -13.65 8.97
N ARG A 156 2.64 -13.99 8.17
CA ARG A 156 4.05 -13.66 8.41
C ARG A 156 4.45 -12.27 7.90
N LEU A 157 3.59 -11.65 7.11
CA LEU A 157 3.77 -10.32 6.55
C LEU A 157 2.93 -9.31 7.35
N PRO A 158 3.31 -8.02 7.39
CA PRO A 158 2.50 -6.97 7.99
C PRO A 158 1.22 -6.75 7.19
N SER A 159 0.15 -7.47 7.54
CA SER A 159 -1.06 -7.59 6.72
C SER A 159 -2.31 -7.18 7.50
N TYR A 160 -3.19 -6.41 6.85
CA TYR A 160 -4.46 -5.97 7.41
C TYR A 160 -5.61 -6.26 6.44
N LYS A 161 -6.71 -6.80 6.97
CA LYS A 161 -7.95 -6.98 6.24
C LYS A 161 -8.80 -5.72 6.36
N LEU A 162 -9.26 -5.20 5.23
CA LEU A 162 -10.12 -4.05 5.10
C LEU A 162 -11.39 -4.44 4.35
N GLN A 163 -12.52 -3.87 4.74
CA GLN A 163 -13.77 -4.02 4.01
C GLN A 163 -13.87 -2.86 3.03
N PHE A 164 -13.74 -3.12 1.73
CA PHE A 164 -13.69 -1.99 0.79
C PHE A 164 -15.02 -1.22 0.75
N GLU A 165 -16.14 -1.81 1.19
CA GLU A 165 -17.42 -1.12 1.25
C GLU A 165 -17.43 0.08 2.20
N GLU A 166 -16.54 0.10 3.19
CA GLU A 166 -16.41 1.18 4.16
C GLU A 166 -15.67 2.41 3.59
N PHE A 167 -14.99 2.26 2.46
CA PHE A 167 -14.13 3.28 1.88
C PHE A 167 -14.77 3.90 0.63
N LYS A 168 -14.91 5.23 0.64
CA LYS A 168 -15.21 6.01 -0.57
C LYS A 168 -13.96 6.24 -1.42
N LEU A 169 -12.82 6.35 -0.76
CA LEU A 169 -11.51 6.61 -1.35
C LEU A 169 -10.45 5.88 -0.52
N GLU A 170 -9.42 5.38 -1.19
CA GLU A 170 -8.28 4.73 -0.56
C GLU A 170 -7.54 5.71 0.37
N LEU A 171 -7.16 5.21 1.55
CA LEU A 171 -6.41 5.98 2.54
C LEU A 171 -5.12 6.54 1.92
N HIS A 172 -4.80 7.79 2.21
CA HIS A 172 -3.53 8.40 1.78
C HIS A 172 -2.36 7.76 2.54
N ARG A 173 -1.35 7.26 1.83
CA ARG A 173 -0.18 6.56 2.39
C ARG A 173 1.12 7.14 1.86
N ASN A 174 2.11 7.30 2.74
CA ASN A 174 3.47 7.75 2.40
C ASN A 174 4.52 6.64 2.47
N TYR A 175 4.09 5.38 2.35
CA TYR A 175 4.95 4.20 2.42
C TYR A 175 4.56 3.19 1.33
N SER A 176 5.49 2.28 1.00
CA SER A 176 5.23 1.20 0.03
C SER A 176 4.11 0.29 0.53
N THR A 177 3.12 0.01 -0.31
CA THR A 177 2.02 -0.89 0.03
C THR A 177 1.70 -1.85 -1.10
N LEU A 178 1.17 -3.01 -0.70
CA LEU A 178 0.56 -3.97 -1.61
C LEU A 178 -0.94 -4.04 -1.30
N SER A 179 -1.77 -3.49 -2.17
CA SER A 179 -3.22 -3.59 -2.08
C SER A 179 -3.70 -4.81 -2.86
N VAL A 180 -4.36 -5.75 -2.17
CA VAL A 180 -4.92 -6.98 -2.74
C VAL A 180 -6.45 -6.86 -2.76
N PHE A 181 -7.05 -6.94 -3.95
CA PHE A 181 -8.49 -6.87 -4.16
C PHE A 181 -9.03 -8.22 -4.60
N THR A 182 -10.01 -8.77 -3.88
CA THR A 182 -10.72 -9.99 -4.29
C THR A 182 -11.95 -9.64 -5.13
N LEU A 183 -12.03 -10.13 -6.37
CA LEU A 183 -13.12 -9.84 -7.31
C LEU A 183 -14.00 -11.08 -7.55
N ALA A 184 -15.31 -10.94 -7.34
CA ALA A 184 -16.31 -11.94 -7.74
C ALA A 184 -16.88 -11.64 -9.13
N GLY A 185 -16.91 -12.67 -9.98
CA GLY A 185 -17.63 -12.64 -11.25
C GLY A 185 -17.25 -11.49 -12.18
N SER A 186 -18.10 -11.22 -13.18
CA SER A 186 -17.92 -10.13 -14.15
C SER A 186 -18.78 -8.90 -13.81
N ASP A 187 -19.06 -8.65 -12.52
CA ASP A 187 -19.92 -7.54 -12.12
C ASP A 187 -19.22 -6.18 -12.34
N SER A 188 -19.66 -5.50 -13.40
CA SER A 188 -19.17 -4.17 -13.77
C SER A 188 -19.36 -3.11 -12.68
N THR A 189 -20.35 -3.27 -11.78
CA THR A 189 -20.60 -2.29 -10.71
C THR A 189 -19.53 -2.37 -9.63
N HIS A 190 -19.15 -3.58 -9.24
CA HIS A 190 -18.09 -3.86 -8.29
C HIS A 190 -16.73 -3.35 -8.81
N LEU A 191 -16.43 -3.65 -10.08
CA LEU A 191 -15.23 -3.15 -10.76
C LEU A 191 -15.17 -1.62 -10.75
N ARG A 192 -16.25 -0.95 -11.15
CA ARG A 192 -16.34 0.52 -11.16
C ARG A 192 -16.12 1.11 -9.77
N ARG A 193 -16.64 0.48 -8.73
CA ARG A 193 -16.47 0.92 -7.35
C ARG A 193 -15.02 0.84 -6.90
N ILE A 194 -14.34 -0.26 -7.17
CA ILE A 194 -12.90 -0.40 -6.85
C ILE A 194 -12.09 0.66 -7.59
N ILE A 195 -12.32 0.82 -8.89
CA ILE A 195 -11.65 1.88 -9.67
C ILE A 195 -11.90 3.25 -9.07
N HIS A 196 -13.14 3.58 -8.69
CA HIS A 196 -13.46 4.87 -8.06
C HIS A 196 -12.73 5.08 -6.73
N MET A 197 -12.59 4.01 -5.94
CA MET A 197 -11.89 4.04 -4.65
C MET A 197 -10.38 4.28 -4.79
N LEU A 198 -9.75 3.85 -5.90
CA LEU A 198 -8.33 4.08 -6.12
C LEU A 198 -7.99 5.57 -6.11
N ASN A 199 -7.09 5.95 -5.20
CA ASN A 199 -6.72 7.33 -4.97
C ASN A 199 -5.61 7.75 -5.94
N THR A 200 -5.92 8.64 -6.88
CA THR A 200 -4.95 9.15 -7.86
C THR A 200 -4.00 10.20 -7.29
N LYS A 201 -4.17 10.58 -6.02
CA LYS A 201 -3.32 11.54 -5.30
C LYS A 201 -2.45 10.85 -4.23
N GLN A 202 -2.20 9.54 -4.36
CA GLN A 202 -1.21 8.89 -3.51
C GLN A 202 0.17 9.50 -3.80
N PRO A 203 0.94 9.86 -2.76
CA PRO A 203 2.33 10.19 -2.92
C PRO A 203 3.09 8.89 -3.22
N TYR A 204 4.19 8.98 -3.97
CA TYR A 204 5.01 7.82 -4.33
C TYR A 204 4.21 6.68 -4.98
N LYS A 205 3.41 6.99 -6.02
CA LYS A 205 2.58 6.01 -6.76
C LYS A 205 3.38 4.82 -7.27
N GLU A 206 4.65 5.04 -7.60
CA GLU A 206 5.60 4.03 -8.04
C GLU A 206 5.86 2.94 -6.97
N LEU A 207 5.66 3.26 -5.69
CA LEU A 207 5.79 2.32 -4.57
C LEU A 207 4.48 1.60 -4.24
N GLN A 208 3.35 2.05 -4.78
CA GLN A 208 2.05 1.41 -4.55
C GLN A 208 1.86 0.29 -5.58
N LYS A 209 1.62 -0.94 -5.10
CA LYS A 209 1.41 -2.13 -5.93
C LYS A 209 0.00 -2.67 -5.74
N TYR A 210 -0.64 -3.08 -6.83
CA TYR A 210 -2.04 -3.50 -6.84
C TYR A 210 -2.18 -4.92 -7.41
N ILE A 211 -2.78 -5.82 -6.64
CA ILE A 211 -3.13 -7.19 -7.07
C ILE A 211 -4.64 -7.30 -7.12
N PHE A 212 -5.17 -7.76 -8.25
CA PHE A 212 -6.58 -8.10 -8.43
C PHE A 212 -6.71 -9.62 -8.55
N VAL A 213 -7.26 -10.26 -7.53
CA VAL A 213 -7.48 -11.71 -7.50
C VAL A 213 -8.82 -12.00 -8.17
N TRP A 214 -8.78 -12.55 -9.39
CA TRP A 214 -9.95 -12.60 -10.27
C TRP A 214 -10.00 -13.86 -11.13
N ARG A 215 -10.29 -15.02 -10.52
CA ARG A 215 -10.26 -16.36 -11.15
C ARG A 215 -10.89 -16.44 -12.53
N ASN A 216 -12.13 -15.94 -12.64
CA ASN A 216 -12.98 -16.11 -13.81
C ASN A 216 -12.93 -14.92 -14.78
N ALA A 217 -11.93 -14.03 -14.67
CA ALA A 217 -11.83 -12.86 -15.53
C ALA A 217 -11.65 -13.26 -17.01
N ARG A 218 -12.46 -12.69 -17.90
CA ARG A 218 -12.21 -12.76 -19.34
C ARG A 218 -11.18 -11.71 -19.72
N GLU A 219 -10.51 -11.90 -20.85
CA GLU A 219 -9.51 -10.94 -21.34
C GLU A 219 -10.08 -9.53 -21.53
N GLN A 220 -11.32 -9.43 -22.03
CA GLN A 220 -12.02 -8.16 -22.18
C GLN A 220 -12.26 -7.45 -20.83
N ASP A 221 -12.59 -8.21 -19.78
CA ASP A 221 -12.83 -7.66 -18.44
C ASP A 221 -11.50 -7.13 -17.84
N MET A 222 -10.41 -7.88 -18.04
CA MET A 222 -9.06 -7.43 -17.65
C MET A 222 -8.60 -6.20 -18.44
N GLN A 223 -8.90 -6.15 -19.74
CA GLN A 223 -8.57 -5.00 -20.58
C GLN A 223 -9.32 -3.75 -20.11
N GLN A 224 -10.60 -3.88 -19.73
CA GLN A 224 -11.38 -2.78 -19.16
C GLN A 224 -10.81 -2.33 -17.81
N LEU A 225 -10.48 -3.27 -16.91
CA LEU A 225 -9.86 -2.97 -15.62
C LEU A 225 -8.55 -2.22 -15.80
N PHE A 226 -7.61 -2.77 -16.59
CA PHE A 226 -6.30 -2.19 -16.72
C PHE A 226 -6.31 -0.85 -17.46
N LYS A 227 -7.21 -0.64 -18.44
CA LYS A 227 -7.41 0.69 -19.05
C LYS A 227 -7.87 1.71 -17.99
N ALA A 228 -8.85 1.35 -17.16
CA ALA A 228 -9.33 2.25 -16.11
C ALA A 228 -8.29 2.55 -15.03
N ILE A 229 -7.40 1.59 -14.73
CA ILE A 229 -6.24 1.79 -13.85
C ILE A 229 -5.21 2.71 -14.51
N TRP A 230 -4.95 2.51 -15.79
CA TRP A 230 -4.02 3.33 -16.55
C TRP A 230 -4.51 4.77 -16.72
N ASP A 231 -5.80 4.98 -16.94
CA ASP A 231 -6.45 6.31 -16.95
C ASP A 231 -6.28 7.04 -15.60
N LYS A 232 -6.05 6.28 -14.53
CA LYS A 232 -5.71 6.78 -13.18
C LYS A 232 -4.20 6.94 -12.94
N GLN A 233 -3.38 6.76 -13.98
CA GLN A 233 -1.92 6.86 -13.96
C GLN A 233 -1.26 5.86 -12.99
N ILE A 234 -1.87 4.70 -12.80
CA ILE A 234 -1.32 3.63 -11.97
C ILE A 234 -0.64 2.61 -12.87
N LEU A 235 0.68 2.43 -12.72
CA LEU A 235 1.48 1.50 -13.55
C LEU A 235 1.60 0.10 -12.95
N ASN A 236 1.46 -0.01 -11.64
CA ASN A 236 1.82 -1.19 -10.88
C ASN A 236 0.59 -2.04 -10.55
N ALA A 237 -0.05 -2.61 -11.57
CA ALA A 237 -1.20 -3.48 -11.37
C ALA A 237 -1.02 -4.83 -12.08
N ILE A 238 -1.46 -5.90 -11.41
CA ILE A 238 -1.55 -7.25 -11.95
C ILE A 238 -2.88 -7.90 -11.61
N VAL A 239 -3.31 -8.86 -12.42
CA VAL A 239 -4.46 -9.74 -12.18
C VAL A 239 -3.94 -11.16 -11.98
N VAL A 240 -4.37 -11.82 -10.91
CA VAL A 240 -4.06 -13.22 -10.63
C VAL A 240 -5.32 -14.05 -10.84
N LYS A 241 -5.28 -14.94 -11.85
CA LYS A 241 -6.38 -15.86 -12.19
C LYS A 241 -6.17 -17.29 -11.70
N GLY A 242 -4.93 -17.64 -11.35
CA GLY A 242 -4.51 -18.95 -10.85
C GLY A 242 -2.99 -19.01 -10.69
N ALA A 243 -2.45 -20.16 -10.27
CA ALA A 243 -1.02 -20.32 -9.94
C ALA A 243 -0.04 -19.85 -11.05
N ASN A 244 -0.36 -20.14 -12.32
CA ASN A 244 0.49 -19.80 -13.48
C ASN A 244 -0.17 -18.76 -14.40
N SER A 245 -1.23 -18.11 -13.94
CA SER A 245 -2.09 -17.26 -14.75
C SER A 245 -2.12 -15.85 -14.17
N VAL A 246 -0.96 -15.18 -14.25
CA VAL A 246 -0.79 -13.79 -13.82
C VAL A 246 -0.74 -12.89 -15.06
N TYR A 247 -1.46 -11.78 -15.03
CA TYR A 247 -1.58 -10.84 -16.13
C TYR A 247 -1.21 -9.43 -15.67
N THR A 248 -0.65 -8.64 -16.57
CA THR A 248 -0.45 -7.20 -16.42
C THR A 248 -0.82 -6.53 -17.75
N PHE A 249 -0.48 -5.26 -17.91
CA PHE A 249 -0.74 -4.53 -19.15
C PHE A 249 0.50 -3.78 -19.63
N GLU A 250 0.57 -3.58 -20.94
CA GLU A 250 1.57 -2.75 -21.60
C GLU A 250 0.86 -1.48 -22.11
N PRO A 251 1.11 -0.30 -21.50
CA PRO A 251 0.45 0.94 -21.92
C PRO A 251 0.94 1.42 -23.28
N PHE A 252 2.17 1.07 -23.66
CA PHE A 252 2.83 1.54 -24.88
C PHE A 252 3.29 0.35 -25.73
N THR A 253 2.55 0.05 -26.79
CA THR A 253 2.97 -0.89 -27.83
C THR A 253 2.65 -0.33 -29.21
N THR A 254 3.14 -0.98 -30.26
CA THR A 254 2.84 -0.58 -31.65
C THR A 254 1.36 -0.66 -32.00
N THR A 255 0.60 -1.54 -31.35
CA THR A 255 -0.86 -1.68 -31.51
C THR A 255 -1.64 -0.96 -30.41
N GLY A 256 -0.93 -0.23 -29.53
CA GLY A 256 -1.51 0.51 -28.41
C GLY A 256 -1.56 -0.29 -27.11
N PHE A 257 -2.59 -0.06 -26.32
CA PHE A 257 -2.74 -0.68 -25.01
C PHE A 257 -3.03 -2.18 -25.12
N LEU A 258 -2.21 -3.03 -24.49
CA LEU A 258 -2.38 -4.49 -24.50
C LEU A 258 -2.42 -5.09 -23.09
N VAL A 259 -3.19 -6.16 -22.93
CA VAL A 259 -3.10 -7.05 -21.77
C VAL A 259 -2.07 -8.13 -22.10
N ARG A 260 -1.17 -8.39 -21.15
CA ARG A 260 -0.06 -9.32 -21.32
C ARG A 260 -0.06 -10.34 -20.18
N GLN A 261 0.10 -11.62 -20.51
CA GLN A 261 0.37 -12.63 -19.50
C GLN A 261 1.83 -12.52 -19.05
N TRP A 262 2.03 -12.52 -17.73
CA TRP A 262 3.35 -12.56 -17.12
C TRP A 262 4.07 -13.87 -17.48
N LEU A 263 5.37 -13.77 -17.78
CA LEU A 263 6.21 -14.91 -18.12
C LEU A 263 7.10 -15.31 -16.94
N THR A 264 7.30 -16.61 -16.76
CA THR A 264 8.14 -17.15 -15.69
C THR A 264 9.53 -16.54 -15.71
N GLY A 265 9.94 -15.95 -14.57
CA GLY A 265 11.25 -15.34 -14.37
C GLY A 265 11.29 -13.82 -14.55
N GLU A 266 10.20 -13.20 -15.01
CA GLU A 266 10.09 -11.74 -15.06
C GLU A 266 9.65 -11.16 -13.71
N PRO A 267 9.97 -9.89 -13.39
CA PRO A 267 9.40 -9.24 -12.22
C PRO A 267 7.88 -9.08 -12.38
N TYR A 268 7.09 -9.34 -11.33
CA TYR A 268 5.64 -9.09 -11.37
C TYR A 268 5.30 -7.61 -11.60
N PHE A 269 6.12 -6.70 -11.06
CA PHE A 269 5.97 -5.25 -11.18
C PHE A 269 7.25 -4.63 -11.74
N TYR A 270 7.46 -4.75 -13.05
CA TYR A 270 8.58 -4.08 -13.73
C TYR A 270 8.22 -2.65 -14.15
N ASP A 271 9.25 -1.86 -14.45
CA ASP A 271 9.12 -0.51 -14.97
C ASP A 271 8.63 -0.51 -16.43
N LYS A 272 7.34 -0.22 -16.60
CA LYS A 272 6.64 -0.16 -17.88
C LYS A 272 6.97 1.10 -18.70
N LEU A 273 7.66 2.08 -18.12
CA LEU A 273 8.06 3.32 -18.82
C LEU A 273 9.48 3.23 -19.38
N LYS A 274 10.26 2.21 -19.03
CA LYS A 274 11.64 2.03 -19.49
C LYS A 274 11.77 1.83 -21.00
N ASN A 275 10.74 1.30 -21.65
CA ASN A 275 10.71 1.06 -23.10
C ASN A 275 9.29 1.30 -23.61
N LEU A 276 9.15 2.20 -24.59
CA LEU A 276 7.86 2.57 -25.19
C LEU A 276 7.60 1.82 -26.49
N HIS A 277 8.43 0.84 -26.86
CA HIS A 277 8.21 -0.08 -27.96
C HIS A 277 7.84 0.61 -29.29
N HIS A 278 8.61 1.64 -29.66
CA HIS A 278 8.41 2.49 -30.83
C HIS A 278 7.09 3.29 -30.86
N PHE A 279 6.39 3.38 -29.73
CA PHE A 279 5.22 4.24 -29.59
C PHE A 279 5.55 5.67 -30.03
N GLN A 280 4.65 6.26 -30.81
CA GLN A 280 4.83 7.61 -31.35
C GLN A 280 4.50 8.67 -30.30
N LEU A 281 5.54 9.23 -29.70
CA LEU A 281 5.42 10.36 -28.79
C LEU A 281 5.13 11.65 -29.58
N ARG A 282 3.96 12.24 -29.34
CA ARG A 282 3.63 13.60 -29.76
C ARG A 282 4.28 14.59 -28.81
N ILE A 283 5.36 15.21 -29.24
CA ILE A 283 6.11 16.19 -28.44
C ILE A 283 5.72 17.58 -28.91
N SER A 284 5.12 18.38 -28.02
CA SER A 284 4.93 19.79 -28.31
C SER A 284 6.26 20.51 -28.21
N MET A 285 6.70 21.20 -29.25
CA MET A 285 7.88 22.06 -29.20
C MET A 285 7.71 23.29 -30.10
N PHE A 286 8.24 24.41 -29.65
CA PHE A 286 8.31 25.66 -30.43
C PHE A 286 9.75 26.19 -30.49
N LYS A 287 9.97 27.11 -31.44
CA LYS A 287 11.27 27.74 -31.67
C LYS A 287 11.67 28.62 -30.50
N ASP A 288 12.84 28.33 -29.94
CA ASP A 288 13.57 29.21 -29.04
C ASP A 288 14.98 29.42 -29.60
N PHE A 289 15.39 30.68 -29.75
CA PHE A 289 16.64 31.03 -30.44
C PHE A 289 17.91 30.53 -29.74
N LEU A 290 17.82 30.17 -28.47
CA LEU A 290 18.96 29.72 -27.67
C LEU A 290 18.88 28.22 -27.37
N ARG A 291 17.67 27.69 -27.14
CA ARG A 291 17.48 26.37 -26.55
C ARG A 291 16.82 25.34 -27.47
N ALA A 292 15.96 25.77 -28.37
CA ALA A 292 15.17 24.91 -29.25
C ALA A 292 15.16 25.48 -30.66
N ILE A 293 16.27 25.31 -31.37
CA ILE A 293 16.44 25.82 -32.73
C ILE A 293 15.96 24.73 -33.69
N PRO A 294 14.91 24.94 -34.50
CA PRO A 294 14.48 23.96 -35.49
C PRO A 294 15.63 23.51 -36.37
N LYS A 295 15.62 22.26 -36.83
CA LYS A 295 16.49 21.81 -37.92
C LYS A 295 16.05 22.48 -39.24
N SER A 296 16.24 21.83 -40.38
CA SER A 296 15.69 22.32 -41.65
C SER A 296 14.16 22.55 -41.60
N SER A 297 13.44 21.84 -40.73
CA SER A 297 12.06 22.15 -40.36
C SER A 297 11.74 21.70 -38.93
N SER A 298 10.66 22.23 -38.32
CA SER A 298 10.22 21.83 -36.97
C SER A 298 9.76 20.38 -36.90
N GLN A 299 9.23 19.82 -37.98
CA GLN A 299 8.79 18.42 -38.05
C GLN A 299 9.97 17.44 -37.96
N LEU A 300 11.17 17.86 -38.39
CA LEU A 300 12.40 17.07 -38.30
C LEU A 300 13.07 17.16 -36.92
N GLY A 301 12.50 17.97 -36.04
CA GLY A 301 12.94 18.18 -34.67
C GLY A 301 13.80 19.43 -34.47
N TYR A 302 14.39 19.49 -33.29
CA TYR A 302 15.06 20.67 -32.77
C TYR A 302 16.50 20.35 -32.36
N THR A 303 17.33 21.38 -32.38
CA THR A 303 18.70 21.44 -31.85
C THR A 303 18.74 22.40 -30.67
N GLY A 304 19.90 22.57 -30.05
CA GLY A 304 20.01 23.26 -28.76
C GLY A 304 19.66 22.34 -27.60
N VAL A 305 19.80 22.85 -26.36
CA VAL A 305 19.68 22.02 -25.15
C VAL A 305 18.32 21.32 -25.01
N ASP A 306 17.22 22.01 -25.30
CA ASP A 306 15.86 21.47 -25.17
C ASP A 306 15.59 20.43 -26.29
N GLY A 307 16.06 20.70 -27.51
CA GLY A 307 15.97 19.76 -28.64
C GLY A 307 16.81 18.50 -28.45
N LEU A 308 18.04 18.66 -27.94
CA LEU A 308 18.91 17.54 -27.59
C LEU A 308 18.30 16.69 -26.48
N MET A 309 17.73 17.32 -25.44
CA MET A 309 17.03 16.60 -24.36
C MET A 309 15.86 15.78 -24.91
N ALA A 310 14.99 16.39 -25.73
CA ALA A 310 13.86 15.69 -26.35
C ALA A 310 14.33 14.47 -27.16
N SER A 311 15.32 14.64 -28.04
CA SER A 311 15.86 13.54 -28.85
C SER A 311 16.53 12.45 -28.00
N SER A 312 17.21 12.83 -26.92
CA SER A 312 17.86 11.88 -26.00
C SER A 312 16.84 11.02 -25.27
N ILE A 313 15.77 11.63 -24.75
CA ILE A 313 14.70 10.91 -24.07
C ILE A 313 13.97 9.97 -25.03
N VAL A 314 13.61 10.44 -26.23
CA VAL A 314 12.99 9.60 -27.27
C VAL A 314 13.86 8.37 -27.57
N SER A 315 15.16 8.57 -27.72
CA SER A 315 16.10 7.48 -27.99
C SER A 315 16.23 6.52 -26.80
N GLN A 316 16.36 7.04 -25.56
CA GLN A 316 16.50 6.23 -24.35
C GLN A 316 15.27 5.36 -24.09
N LEU A 317 14.08 5.91 -24.34
CA LEU A 317 12.81 5.23 -24.14
C LEU A 317 12.40 4.35 -25.34
N ASN A 318 13.25 4.23 -26.37
CA ASN A 318 12.96 3.50 -27.60
C ASN A 318 11.58 3.89 -28.20
N ALA A 319 11.30 5.19 -28.25
CA ALA A 319 10.08 5.74 -28.83
C ALA A 319 10.31 6.25 -30.26
N THR A 320 9.22 6.46 -31.00
CA THR A 320 9.25 7.32 -32.19
C THR A 320 8.69 8.70 -31.83
N VAL A 321 8.90 9.71 -32.66
CA VAL A 321 8.52 11.10 -32.34
C VAL A 321 7.73 11.74 -33.46
N GLN A 322 6.73 12.52 -33.06
CA GLN A 322 6.07 13.52 -33.88
C GLN A 322 6.19 14.86 -33.16
N TYR A 323 6.97 15.78 -33.71
CA TYR A 323 7.04 17.15 -33.20
C TYR A 323 5.82 17.95 -33.67
N VAL A 324 5.14 18.60 -32.73
CA VAL A 324 3.93 19.38 -32.97
C VAL A 324 4.16 20.79 -32.44
N MET A 325 3.79 21.82 -33.20
CA MET A 325 3.76 23.19 -32.70
C MET A 325 2.43 23.47 -32.01
N PRO A 326 2.38 24.39 -31.03
CA PRO A 326 1.15 24.78 -30.38
C PRO A 326 0.07 25.24 -31.36
N GLU A 327 -1.15 24.74 -31.20
CA GLU A 327 -2.22 24.92 -32.20
C GLU A 327 -2.71 26.37 -32.34
N ASP A 328 -2.69 27.16 -31.27
CA ASP A 328 -3.06 28.58 -31.28
C ASP A 328 -1.87 29.50 -31.60
N ASN A 329 -0.71 28.95 -31.95
CA ASN A 329 0.54 29.68 -32.13
C ASN A 329 1.01 30.43 -30.88
N GLU A 330 0.44 30.17 -29.71
CA GLU A 330 0.97 30.64 -28.44
C GLU A 330 2.04 29.65 -27.96
N ASN A 331 3.24 30.12 -27.65
CA ASN A 331 4.34 29.21 -27.32
C ASN A 331 4.15 28.54 -25.95
N TYR A 332 4.48 29.26 -24.87
CA TYR A 332 4.44 28.71 -23.51
C TYR A 332 3.03 28.39 -23.01
N GLY A 333 2.06 29.21 -23.42
CA GLY A 333 0.71 29.17 -22.90
C GLY A 333 0.51 29.99 -21.63
N ALA A 334 -0.75 30.37 -21.39
CA ALA A 334 -1.17 31.13 -20.23
C ALA A 334 -2.48 30.56 -19.66
N CYS A 335 -2.77 30.91 -18.41
CA CYS A 335 -4.06 30.68 -17.80
C CYS A 335 -4.95 31.90 -18.04
N LEU A 336 -6.09 31.68 -18.66
CA LEU A 336 -7.05 32.73 -18.98
C LEU A 336 -8.09 32.86 -17.86
N GLU A 337 -8.69 34.05 -17.72
CA GLU A 337 -9.67 34.35 -16.67
C GLU A 337 -10.92 33.45 -16.75
N ASN A 338 -11.26 32.97 -17.95
CA ASN A 338 -12.36 32.04 -18.17
C ASN A 338 -12.03 30.58 -17.75
N GLY A 339 -10.86 30.34 -17.14
CA GLY A 339 -10.40 29.01 -16.73
C GLY A 339 -9.83 28.15 -17.85
N SER A 340 -9.75 28.66 -19.07
CA SER A 340 -9.11 27.97 -20.20
C SER A 340 -7.60 28.24 -20.27
N TYR A 341 -6.94 27.51 -21.15
CA TYR A 341 -5.48 27.55 -21.32
C TYR A 341 -5.14 27.85 -22.78
N THR A 342 -3.97 28.42 -23.04
CA THR A 342 -3.39 28.60 -24.38
C THR A 342 -2.09 27.81 -24.55
N GLY A 343 -1.57 27.78 -25.78
CA GLY A 343 -0.24 27.29 -26.12
C GLY A 343 0.05 25.84 -25.76
N VAL A 344 1.32 25.53 -25.48
CA VAL A 344 1.74 24.19 -25.03
C VAL A 344 0.88 23.68 -23.86
N LEU A 345 0.54 24.56 -22.92
CA LEU A 345 -0.23 24.17 -21.75
C LEU A 345 -1.62 23.62 -22.13
N ARG A 346 -2.32 24.28 -23.05
CA ARG A 346 -3.60 23.79 -23.59
C ARG A 346 -3.42 22.44 -24.25
N ASP A 347 -2.38 22.29 -25.06
CA ASP A 347 -2.15 21.09 -25.86
C ASP A 347 -1.79 19.87 -25.00
N LEU A 348 -1.09 20.07 -23.87
CA LEU A 348 -0.82 19.03 -22.88
C LEU A 348 -2.09 18.63 -22.13
N LEU A 349 -2.83 19.61 -21.59
CA LEU A 349 -4.04 19.35 -20.80
C LEU A 349 -5.19 18.79 -21.64
N GLY A 350 -5.24 19.13 -22.92
CA GLY A 350 -6.20 18.60 -23.89
C GLY A 350 -5.79 17.26 -24.51
N GLY A 351 -4.60 16.71 -24.19
CA GLY A 351 -4.13 15.43 -24.72
C GLY A 351 -3.69 15.46 -26.20
N ARG A 352 -3.60 16.64 -26.81
CA ARG A 352 -3.09 16.82 -28.18
C ARG A 352 -1.63 16.41 -28.26
N THR A 353 -0.86 16.69 -27.21
CA THR A 353 0.54 16.27 -27.07
C THR A 353 0.74 15.51 -25.77
N HIS A 354 1.76 14.64 -25.73
CA HIS A 354 2.05 13.82 -24.55
C HIS A 354 3.06 14.50 -23.61
N VAL A 355 3.99 15.30 -24.16
CA VAL A 355 5.10 15.90 -23.42
C VAL A 355 5.61 17.16 -24.13
N ASN A 356 6.23 18.06 -23.35
CA ASN A 356 6.96 19.23 -23.83
C ASN A 356 8.36 19.25 -23.20
N PHE A 357 9.36 19.71 -23.96
CA PHE A 357 10.75 19.83 -23.52
C PHE A 357 11.28 21.26 -23.58
N ASN A 358 10.47 22.25 -23.98
CA ASN A 358 10.89 23.64 -23.89
C ASN A 358 11.00 24.02 -22.40
N ALA A 359 12.06 24.71 -22.03
CA ALA A 359 12.20 25.19 -20.66
C ALA A 359 11.06 26.14 -20.30
N GLN A 360 10.30 25.81 -19.27
CA GLN A 360 9.11 26.56 -18.87
C GLN A 360 9.03 26.71 -17.35
N PHE A 361 8.48 27.83 -16.89
CA PHE A 361 8.10 27.99 -15.49
C PHE A 361 6.77 27.29 -15.23
N VAL A 362 6.67 26.69 -14.06
CA VAL A 362 5.39 26.19 -13.56
C VAL A 362 4.48 27.37 -13.26
N LEU A 363 3.34 27.45 -13.96
CA LEU A 363 2.35 28.48 -13.68
C LEU A 363 1.53 28.10 -12.42
N PRO A 364 1.27 29.03 -11.50
CA PRO A 364 0.53 28.74 -10.25
C PRO A 364 -0.83 28.07 -10.47
N CYS A 365 -1.54 28.46 -11.53
CA CYS A 365 -2.85 27.91 -11.92
C CYS A 365 -2.86 26.43 -12.30
N VAL A 366 -1.68 25.82 -12.52
CA VAL A 366 -1.57 24.38 -12.82
C VAL A 366 -0.75 23.63 -11.78
N ALA A 367 -0.38 24.28 -10.69
CA ALA A 367 0.37 23.66 -9.59
C ALA A 367 -0.34 22.41 -9.03
N GLU A 368 -1.67 22.43 -8.93
CA GLU A 368 -2.46 21.29 -8.46
C GLU A 368 -2.44 20.06 -9.40
N ARG A 369 -2.01 20.26 -10.65
CA ARG A 369 -1.92 19.20 -11.67
C ARG A 369 -0.51 18.62 -11.78
N ILE A 370 0.45 19.17 -11.06
CA ILE A 370 1.82 18.69 -11.06
C ILE A 370 1.95 17.58 -10.03
N GLU A 371 2.49 16.45 -10.45
CA GLU A 371 2.94 15.42 -9.52
C GLU A 371 4.18 15.96 -8.78
N THR A 372 4.06 16.13 -7.46
CA THR A 372 5.10 16.64 -6.56
C THR A 372 5.72 15.54 -5.73
#